data_AF-A0A1W1DVR2-F1
#
_entry.id   AF-A0A1W1DVR2-F1
#
_cell.length_a   1.000
_cell.length_b   1.000
_cell.length_c   1.000
_cell.angle_alpha   90.00
_cell.angle_beta   90.00
_cell.angle_gamma   90.00
#
_symmetry.space_group_name_H-M   'P 1'
#
loop_
_entity.id
_entity.type
_entity.pdbx_description
1 polymer ?
#
loop_
_entity_poly.entity_id
_entity_poly.type
_entity_poly.pdbx_seq_one_letter_code
_entity_poly.pdbx_strand_id
1 'polypeptide(L)'
;MKSGAHQQTLVDALEDADQVLLLRPQNIDWNIDALFDSTHSVTLFDSVDGIINQISQIDQGHLVVMSNGGFDDIFNKIIPTL
;
A
#
# COMPACT_ATOMS: atom_id res chain seq x y z
N MET A 1 -4.49 8.39 -10.78
CA MET A 1 -3.16 8.56 -11.43
C MET A 1 -3.26 7.90 -12.79
N LYS A 2 -3.16 8.65 -13.91
CA LYS A 2 -3.47 8.16 -15.27
C LYS A 2 -2.37 8.44 -16.32
N SER A 3 -1.16 8.82 -15.91
CA SER A 3 -0.06 9.09 -16.85
C SER A 3 1.26 8.58 -16.27
N GLY A 4 2.05 7.89 -17.08
CA GLY A 4 3.32 7.23 -16.69
C GLY A 4 4.40 8.18 -16.15
N ALA A 5 4.17 9.50 -16.16
CA ALA A 5 5.07 10.51 -15.61
C ALA A 5 5.15 10.53 -14.06
N HIS A 6 4.32 9.78 -13.34
CA HIS A 6 4.24 9.82 -11.87
C HIS A 6 4.63 8.52 -11.18
N GLN A 7 5.23 7.56 -11.88
CA GLN A 7 5.66 6.29 -11.28
C GLN A 7 6.80 6.51 -10.28
N GLN A 8 7.86 7.23 -10.69
CA GLN A 8 8.96 7.57 -9.78
C GLN A 8 8.48 8.47 -8.63
N THR A 9 7.61 9.46 -8.91
CA THR A 9 7.02 10.30 -7.87
C THR A 9 6.24 9.51 -6.83
N LEU A 10 5.59 8.40 -7.21
CA LEU A 10 4.95 7.51 -6.25
C LEU A 10 5.97 6.80 -5.37
N VAL A 11 7.06 6.28 -5.96
CA VAL A 11 8.14 5.63 -5.20
C VAL A 11 8.77 6.62 -4.22
N ASP A 12 9.11 7.82 -4.68
CA ASP A 12 9.73 8.87 -3.87
C ASP A 12 8.81 9.30 -2.71
N ALA A 13 7.49 9.39 -2.95
CA ALA A 13 6.52 9.75 -1.91
C ALA A 13 6.36 8.70 -0.80
N LEU A 14 6.90 7.51 -1.00
CA LEU A 14 6.82 6.38 -0.06
C LEU A 14 8.14 6.11 0.67
N GLU A 15 9.22 6.81 0.31
CA GLU A 15 10.59 6.54 0.80
C GLU A 15 10.75 6.73 2.32
N ASP A 16 10.03 7.70 2.90
CA ASP A 16 10.14 8.04 4.33
C ASP A 16 9.43 7.04 5.27
N ALA A 17 8.65 6.10 4.74
CA ALA A 17 7.91 5.14 5.56
C ALA A 17 8.76 3.91 5.91
N ASP A 18 8.74 3.50 7.18
CA ASP A 18 9.44 2.28 7.64
C ASP A 18 8.92 1.02 6.92
N GLN A 19 7.62 0.96 6.67
CA GLN A 19 6.94 -0.11 5.94
C GLN A 19 5.80 0.45 5.09
N VAL A 20 5.66 -0.07 3.88
CA VAL A 20 4.61 0.29 2.92
C VAL A 20 3.88 -0.97 2.49
N LEU A 21 2.59 -1.04 2.80
CA LEU A 21 1.71 -2.15 2.43
C LEU A 21 0.81 -1.69 1.28
N LEU A 22 1.16 -2.07 0.05
CA LEU A 22 0.51 -1.57 -1.15
C LEU A 22 -0.42 -2.62 -1.76
N LEU A 23 -1.70 -2.29 -1.89
CA LEU A 23 -2.66 -3.12 -2.62
C LEU A 23 -2.40 -3.01 -4.12
N ARG A 24 -2.23 -4.14 -4.80
CA ARG A 24 -2.04 -4.17 -6.25
C ARG A 24 -3.22 -3.49 -6.96
N PRO A 25 -2.95 -2.50 -7.82
CA PRO A 25 -4.01 -1.86 -8.57
C PRO A 25 -4.55 -2.83 -9.63
N GLN A 26 -5.87 -3.05 -9.65
CA GLN A 26 -6.49 -4.00 -10.59
C GLN A 26 -6.56 -3.51 -12.04
N ASN A 27 -6.49 -2.19 -12.27
CA ASN A 27 -6.80 -1.57 -13.57
C ASN A 27 -5.73 -0.54 -14.00
N ILE A 28 -4.45 -0.89 -13.89
CA ILE A 28 -3.35 -0.03 -14.33
C ILE A 28 -2.45 -0.79 -15.30
N ASP A 29 -2.11 -0.19 -16.44
CA ASP A 29 -1.22 -0.73 -17.47
C ASP A 29 0.28 -0.75 -17.05
N TRP A 30 0.58 -0.60 -15.76
CA TRP A 30 1.94 -0.51 -15.24
C TRP A 30 2.34 -1.85 -14.65
N ASN A 31 3.60 -2.23 -14.86
CA ASN A 31 4.19 -3.34 -14.14
C ASN A 31 4.54 -2.86 -12.72
N ILE A 32 3.59 -3.01 -11.80
CA ILE A 32 3.74 -2.56 -10.40
C ILE A 32 4.84 -3.34 -9.68
N ASP A 33 4.99 -4.63 -10.00
CA ASP A 33 6.03 -5.47 -9.43
C ASP A 33 7.41 -4.97 -9.87
N ALA A 34 7.60 -4.63 -11.15
CA ALA A 34 8.86 -4.06 -11.64
C ALA A 34 9.15 -2.65 -11.08
N LEU A 35 8.11 -1.86 -10.73
CA LEU A 35 8.30 -0.53 -10.16
C LEU A 35 8.89 -0.58 -8.75
N PHE A 36 8.51 -1.59 -7.96
CA PHE A 36 8.91 -1.72 -6.56
C PHE A 36 9.93 -2.84 -6.31
N ASP A 37 10.44 -3.51 -7.34
CA ASP A 37 11.42 -4.61 -7.24
C ASP A 37 12.69 -4.25 -6.46
N SER A 38 13.09 -2.98 -6.49
CA SER A 38 14.27 -2.46 -5.77
C SER A 38 13.94 -1.78 -4.42
N THR A 39 12.66 -1.62 -4.09
CA THR A 39 12.20 -0.88 -2.91
C THR A 39 11.88 -1.84 -1.76
N HIS A 40 12.84 -2.01 -0.85
CA HIS A 40 12.77 -2.98 0.24
C HIS A 40 11.68 -2.68 1.29
N SER A 41 11.21 -1.43 1.39
CA SER A 41 10.15 -1.03 2.31
C SER A 41 8.75 -1.34 1.79
N VAL A 42 8.59 -1.71 0.52
CA VAL A 42 7.27 -1.92 -0.10
C VAL A 42 6.96 -3.40 -0.23
N THR A 43 5.81 -3.81 0.33
CA THR A 43 5.25 -5.14 0.15
C THR A 43 3.92 -5.03 -0.61
N LEU A 44 3.81 -5.81 -1.69
CA LEU A 44 2.62 -5.84 -2.55
C LEU A 44 1.63 -6.91 -2.08
N PHE A 45 0.35 -6.52 -1.97
CA PHE A 45 -0.75 -7.39 -1.55
C PHE A 45 -1.82 -7.48 -2.63
N ASP A 46 -2.47 -8.65 -2.73
CA ASP A 46 -3.59 -8.87 -3.66
C ASP A 46 -4.96 -8.61 -3.02
N SER A 47 -5.00 -8.43 -1.70
CA SER A 47 -6.23 -8.18 -0.96
C SER A 47 -6.01 -7.30 0.27
N VAL A 48 -7.06 -6.60 0.67
CA VAL A 48 -7.08 -5.80 1.90
C VAL A 48 -6.98 -6.69 3.14
N ASP A 49 -7.53 -7.90 3.10
CA ASP A 49 -7.40 -8.86 4.20
C ASP A 49 -5.94 -9.26 4.44
N GLY A 50 -5.13 -9.38 3.38
CA GLY A 50 -3.69 -9.60 3.50
C GLY A 50 -2.96 -8.44 4.18
N ILE A 51 -3.34 -7.20 3.85
CA ILE A 51 -2.81 -5.99 4.49
C ILE A 51 -3.19 -5.97 5.98
N ILE A 52 -4.46 -6.25 6.31
CA ILE A 52 -4.93 -6.26 7.71
C ILE A 52 -4.17 -7.30 8.54
N ASN A 53 -3.97 -8.50 7.99
CA ASN A 53 -3.18 -9.52 8.66
C ASN A 53 -1.76 -9.03 8.94
N GLN A 54 -1.11 -8.34 7.99
CA GLN A 54 0.23 -7.79 8.22
C GLN A 54 0.23 -6.69 9.29
N ILE A 55 -0.76 -5.78 9.25
CA ILE A 55 -0.89 -4.71 10.26
C ILE A 55 -1.09 -5.30 11.66
N SER A 56 -1.85 -6.38 11.79
CA SER A 56 -2.10 -7.03 13.10
C SER A 56 -0.84 -7.58 13.77
N GLN A 57 0.25 -7.73 13.03
CA GLN A 57 1.56 -8.17 13.54
C GLN A 57 2.46 -7.00 13.98
N ILE A 58 1.99 -5.75 13.85
CA ILE A 58 2.73 -4.56 14.24
C ILE A 58 2.27 -4.13 15.63
N ASP A 59 3.17 -4.21 16.61
CA ASP A 59 2.84 -3.93 18.01
C ASP A 59 2.58 -2.44 18.30
N GLN A 60 3.34 -1.54 17.67
CA GLN A 60 3.28 -0.09 17.90
C GLN A 60 3.74 0.68 16.68
N GLY A 61 3.10 1.82 16.40
CA GLY A 61 3.56 2.77 15.37
C GLY A 61 2.52 3.82 15.01
N HIS A 62 2.74 4.49 13.88
CA HIS A 62 1.78 5.39 13.25
C HIS A 62 1.31 4.78 11.93
N LEU A 63 0.00 4.69 11.75
CA LEU A 63 -0.61 4.19 10.52
C LEU A 63 -1.18 5.35 9.70
N VAL A 64 -0.75 5.45 8.45
CA VAL A 64 -1.34 6.37 7.46
C VAL A 64 -1.97 5.54 6.35
N VAL A 65 -3.27 5.68 6.16
CA VAL A 65 -4.02 5.04 5.09
C VAL A 65 -4.26 6.04 3.96
N MET A 66 -3.75 5.74 2.76
CA MET A 66 -3.90 6.59 1.57
C MET A 66 -4.78 5.90 0.52
N SER A 67 -5.97 6.45 0.27
CA SER A 67 -6.87 5.96 -0.79
C SER A 67 -7.72 7.09 -1.36
N ASN A 68 -7.94 7.05 -2.68
CA ASN A 68 -8.88 7.94 -3.37
C ASN A 68 -10.32 7.37 -3.43
N GLY A 69 -10.57 6.21 -2.81
CA GLY A 69 -11.87 5.52 -2.80
C GLY A 69 -12.06 4.69 -1.53
N GLY A 70 -13.04 3.78 -1.55
CA GLY A 70 -13.43 3.01 -0.34
C GLY A 70 -12.39 2.03 0.20
N PHE A 71 -11.35 1.70 -0.57
CA PHE A 71 -10.27 0.78 -0.18
C PHE A 71 -10.77 -0.52 0.47
N ASP A 72 -11.81 -1.13 -0.12
CA ASP A 72 -12.50 -2.32 0.40
C ASP A 72 -12.93 -2.21 1.88
N ASP A 73 -13.41 -1.02 2.26
CA ASP A 73 -13.89 -0.71 3.61
C ASP A 73 -12.83 -0.91 4.71
N ILE A 74 -11.55 -0.66 4.37
CA ILE A 74 -10.40 -0.94 5.23
C ILE A 74 -10.56 -0.41 6.66
N PHE A 75 -11.16 0.77 6.84
CA PHE A 75 -11.30 1.38 8.17
C PHE A 75 -12.21 0.56 9.09
N ASN A 76 -13.34 0.05 8.57
CA ASN A 76 -14.21 -0.81 9.35
C ASN A 76 -13.58 -2.19 9.61
N LYS A 77 -12.72 -2.65 8.71
CA LYS A 77 -12.01 -3.93 8.88
C LYS A 77 -10.80 -3.85 9.83
N ILE A 78 -10.09 -2.71 9.86
CA ILE A 78 -8.86 -2.54 10.64
C ILE A 78 -9.12 -2.10 12.08
N ILE A 79 -10.11 -1.25 12.33
CA ILE A 79 -10.42 -0.74 13.67
C ILE A 79 -10.63 -1.88 14.70
N PRO A 80 -11.31 -2.99 14.38
CA PRO A 80 -11.46 -4.11 15.31
C PRO A 80 -10.16 -4.89 15.62
N THR A 81 -9.10 -4.67 14.83
CA THR A 81 -7.81 -5.36 14.96
C THR A 81 -6.74 -4.54 15.67
N LEU A 82 -7.02 -3.26 15.92
CA LEU A 82 -6.19 -2.34 16.71
C LEU A 82 -6.62 -2.37 18.18
#